data_AF-A0A2I0FMC1-F1
#
_entry.id   AF-A0A2I0FMC1-F1
#
_cell.length_a   1.000
_cell.length_b   1.000
_cell.length_c   1.000
_cell.angle_alpha   90.00
_cell.angle_beta   90.00
_cell.angle_gamma   90.00
#
_symmetry.space_group_name_H-M   'P 1'
#
loop_
_entity.id
_entity.type
_entity.pdbx_description
1 polymer ?
#
loop_
_entity_poly.entity_id
_entity_poly.type
_entity_poly.pdbx_seq_one_letter_code
_entity_poly.pdbx_strand_id
1 'polypeptide(L)'
;MKKIILLVFIASIFLNPAQSFALSCAEPSPVKIAYEEYDAVLIGEVTDIDYTDNKKMLTVEVGKSFKGVETEAITVYEDVTWGESRKNAEYLFFLNLEAGKWIHPLCSPTTHNTELADREYADKEEIVLQKVESSEFDSKGIIPIGLMALLVAGIVIAGGWISSAIRRNRT
;
A
#
# COMPACT_ATOMS: atom_id res chain seq x y z
N MET A 1 -1.05 15.59 -50.12
CA MET A 1 -0.28 15.56 -48.86
C MET A 1 -0.68 16.64 -47.87
N LYS A 2 -0.65 17.95 -48.20
CA LYS A 2 -1.08 19.04 -47.29
C LYS A 2 -2.49 18.85 -46.67
N LYS A 3 -3.46 18.37 -47.46
CA LYS A 3 -4.84 18.14 -47.00
C LYS A 3 -4.98 17.00 -45.99
N ILE A 4 -4.10 15.99 -46.07
CA ILE A 4 -4.12 14.83 -45.14
C ILE A 4 -3.50 15.23 -43.80
N ILE A 5 -2.42 16.02 -43.82
CA ILE A 5 -1.79 16.55 -42.60
C ILE A 5 -2.78 17.44 -41.84
N LEU A 6 -3.53 18.30 -42.54
CA LEU A 6 -4.56 19.13 -41.93
C LEU A 6 -5.67 18.29 -41.27
N LEU A 7 -6.07 17.19 -41.91
CA LEU A 7 -7.15 16.31 -41.42
C LEU A 7 -6.71 15.53 -40.17
N VAL A 8 -5.45 15.06 -40.14
CA VAL A 8 -4.86 14.42 -38.95
C VAL A 8 -4.75 15.41 -37.78
N PHE A 9 -4.36 16.66 -38.07
CA PHE A 9 -4.27 17.70 -37.04
C PHE A 9 -5.64 18.05 -36.45
N ILE A 10 -6.67 18.17 -37.30
CA ILE A 10 -8.05 18.38 -36.84
C ILE A 10 -8.56 17.19 -36.03
N ALA A 11 -8.26 15.95 -36.45
CA ALA A 11 -8.64 14.75 -35.71
C ALA A 11 -8.00 14.68 -34.31
N SER A 12 -6.78 15.19 -34.14
CA SER A 12 -6.12 15.21 -32.82
C SER A 12 -6.78 16.17 -31.81
N ILE A 13 -7.50 17.19 -32.26
CA ILE A 13 -8.23 18.11 -31.36
C ILE A 13 -9.46 17.44 -30.74
N PHE A 14 -10.03 16.43 -31.41
CA PHE A 14 -11.17 15.65 -30.90
C PHE A 14 -10.75 14.55 -29.92
N LEU A 15 -9.44 14.31 -29.75
CA LEU A 15 -8.91 13.47 -28.68
C LEU A 15 -8.79 14.33 -27.41
N ASN A 16 -9.94 14.68 -26.82
CA ASN A 16 -9.92 15.32 -25.50
C ASN A 16 -9.34 14.33 -24.48
N PRO A 17 -8.32 14.73 -23.70
CA PRO A 17 -7.85 13.91 -22.59
C PRO A 17 -8.99 13.72 -21.60
N ALA A 18 -9.13 12.51 -21.05
CA ALA A 18 -10.05 12.27 -19.95
C ALA A 18 -9.75 13.28 -18.82
N GLN A 19 -10.81 13.87 -18.25
CA GLN A 19 -10.67 14.86 -17.19
C GLN A 19 -9.89 14.25 -16.02
N SER A 20 -8.77 14.86 -15.65
CA SER A 20 -8.03 14.50 -14.45
C SER A 20 -8.69 15.14 -13.24
N PHE A 21 -9.10 14.35 -12.26
CA PHE A 21 -9.56 14.85 -10.98
C PHE A 21 -8.35 14.98 -10.05
N ALA A 22 -8.06 16.20 -9.61
CA ALA A 22 -7.13 16.43 -8.52
C ALA A 22 -7.87 16.26 -7.19
N LEU A 23 -7.22 15.61 -6.22
CA LEU A 23 -7.76 15.55 -4.86
C LEU A 23 -7.74 16.97 -4.28
N SER A 24 -8.92 17.47 -3.90
CA SER A 24 -9.07 18.76 -3.22
C SER A 24 -9.68 18.52 -1.87
N CYS A 25 -8.86 18.60 -0.84
CA CYS A 25 -9.31 18.50 0.55
C CYS A 25 -9.95 19.81 0.99
N ALA A 26 -11.01 19.73 1.80
CA ALA A 26 -11.36 20.85 2.67
C ALA A 26 -10.27 21.01 3.73
N GLU A 27 -10.17 22.20 4.33
CA GLU A 27 -9.24 22.40 5.43
C GLU A 27 -9.57 21.41 6.57
N PRO A 28 -8.60 20.60 7.01
CA PRO A 28 -8.87 19.56 7.98
C PRO A 28 -9.26 20.17 9.33
N SER A 29 -10.08 19.44 10.09
CA SER A 29 -10.45 19.82 11.45
C SER A 29 -9.20 20.11 12.29
N PRO A 30 -9.23 21.13 13.17
CA PRO A 30 -8.17 21.35 14.14
C PRO A 30 -7.87 20.07 14.94
N VAL A 31 -6.59 19.82 15.22
CA VAL A 31 -6.06 18.64 15.94
C VAL A 31 -6.89 18.26 17.17
N LYS A 32 -7.31 19.26 17.96
CA LYS A 32 -8.15 19.05 19.15
C LYS A 32 -9.52 18.42 18.85
N ILE A 33 -10.15 18.82 17.74
CA ILE A 33 -11.45 18.28 17.31
C ILE A 33 -11.26 16.92 16.63
N ALA A 34 -10.19 16.79 15.83
CA ALA A 34 -9.86 15.55 15.16
C ALA A 34 -9.71 14.37 16.14
N TYR A 35 -9.24 14.61 17.37
CA TYR A 35 -9.19 13.56 18.39
C TYR A 35 -10.53 12.84 18.61
N GLU A 36 -11.65 13.55 18.53
CA GLU A 36 -12.99 12.97 18.69
C GLU A 36 -13.48 12.29 17.40
N GLU A 37 -13.08 12.79 16.23
CA GLU A 37 -13.55 12.35 14.91
C GLU A 37 -12.93 11.02 14.45
N TYR A 38 -11.67 10.76 14.82
CA TYR A 38 -10.91 9.59 14.36
C TYR A 38 -10.89 8.47 15.39
N ASP A 39 -10.82 7.22 14.94
CA ASP A 39 -10.83 6.05 15.82
C ASP A 39 -9.49 5.87 16.56
N ALA A 40 -8.38 6.31 15.96
CA ALA A 40 -7.07 6.29 16.59
C ALA A 40 -6.26 7.56 16.32
N VAL A 41 -5.47 7.93 17.33
CA VAL A 41 -4.54 9.05 17.29
C VAL A 41 -3.24 8.60 17.94
N LEU A 42 -2.15 8.61 17.17
CA LEU A 42 -0.86 8.07 17.61
C LEU A 42 0.31 8.81 16.97
N ILE A 43 1.47 8.73 17.60
CA ILE A 43 2.76 9.06 16.98
C ILE A 43 3.43 7.76 16.59
N GLY A 44 3.85 7.65 15.33
CA GLY A 44 4.55 6.48 14.85
C GLY A 44 5.43 6.74 13.63
N GLU A 45 6.43 5.89 13.46
CA GLU A 45 7.35 5.89 12.34
C GLU A 45 6.94 4.83 11.30
N VAL A 46 6.89 5.23 10.04
CA VAL A 46 6.65 4.28 8.94
C VAL A 46 7.96 3.53 8.64
N THR A 47 8.08 2.30 9.12
CA THR A 47 9.30 1.50 8.93
C THR A 47 9.32 0.71 7.63
N ASP A 48 8.16 0.42 7.05
CA ASP A 48 8.08 -0.22 5.73
C ASP A 48 6.86 0.21 4.91
N ILE A 49 7.00 0.09 3.59
CA ILE A 49 5.92 0.38 2.63
C ILE A 49 5.85 -0.71 1.57
N ASP A 50 4.70 -1.36 1.49
CA ASP A 50 4.36 -2.35 0.48
C ASP A 50 3.20 -1.88 -0.41
N TYR A 51 3.14 -2.38 -1.63
CA TYR A 51 2.06 -2.08 -2.58
C TYR A 51 1.36 -3.38 -2.97
N THR A 52 0.08 -3.50 -2.60
CA THR A 52 -0.73 -4.69 -2.91
C THR A 52 -2.11 -4.27 -3.42
N ASP A 53 -2.54 -4.79 -4.57
CA ASP A 53 -3.91 -4.69 -5.09
C ASP A 53 -4.54 -3.28 -4.99
N ASN A 54 -3.80 -2.25 -5.44
CA ASN A 54 -4.20 -0.83 -5.39
C ASN A 54 -4.28 -0.22 -3.98
N LYS A 55 -3.60 -0.80 -3.00
CA LYS A 55 -3.40 -0.20 -1.67
C LYS A 55 -1.93 -0.07 -1.34
N LYS A 56 -1.60 1.05 -0.70
CA LYS A 56 -0.28 1.29 -0.11
C LYS A 56 -0.36 0.88 1.35
N MET A 57 0.34 -0.17 1.72
CA MET A 57 0.40 -0.68 3.09
C MET A 57 1.64 -0.12 3.77
N LEU A 58 1.43 0.48 4.93
CA LEU A 58 2.47 1.04 5.78
C LEU A 58 2.62 0.13 6.99
N THR A 59 3.83 -0.34 7.26
CA THR A 59 4.17 -0.86 8.59
C THR A 59 4.57 0.33 9.45
N VAL A 60 3.83 0.56 10.53
CA VAL A 60 4.07 1.69 11.44
C VAL A 60 4.49 1.15 12.79
N GLU A 61 5.67 1.53 13.25
CA GLU A 61 6.07 1.36 14.65
C GLU A 61 5.48 2.50 15.48
N VAL A 62 4.70 2.13 16.49
CA VAL A 62 3.94 3.06 17.32
C VAL A 62 4.82 3.46 18.49
N GLY A 63 5.16 4.75 18.56
CA GLY A 63 5.94 5.31 19.66
C GLY A 63 5.06 5.75 20.83
N LYS A 64 3.94 6.42 20.53
CA LYS A 64 2.93 6.84 21.51
C LYS A 64 1.54 6.63 20.93
N SER A 65 0.59 6.20 21.75
CA SER A 65 -0.82 6.13 21.35
C SER A 65 -1.69 6.87 22.34
N PHE A 66 -2.47 7.82 21.83
CA PHE A 66 -3.41 8.60 22.65
C PHE A 66 -4.84 8.04 22.54
N LYS A 67 -5.12 7.25 21.50
CA LYS A 67 -6.45 6.67 21.25
C LYS A 67 -6.35 5.44 20.34
N GLY A 68 -7.16 4.43 20.64
CA GLY A 68 -7.52 3.35 19.72
C GLY A 68 -6.47 2.23 19.53
N VAL A 69 -5.19 2.57 19.38
CA VAL A 69 -4.13 1.57 19.14
C VAL A 69 -3.45 1.17 20.44
N GLU A 70 -3.33 -0.14 20.67
CA GLU A 70 -2.75 -0.71 21.91
C GLU A 70 -1.49 -1.53 21.65
N THR A 71 -0.95 -1.53 20.42
CA THR A 71 0.18 -2.37 20.02
C THR A 71 1.36 -1.55 19.51
N GLU A 72 2.59 -2.05 19.73
CA GLU A 72 3.84 -1.38 19.31
C GLU A 72 4.03 -1.30 17.80
N ALA A 73 3.32 -2.12 17.02
CA ALA A 73 3.35 -2.07 15.57
C ALA A 73 1.95 -2.32 15.01
N ILE A 74 1.63 -1.63 13.91
CA ILE A 74 0.38 -1.81 13.18
C ILE A 74 0.62 -1.76 11.66
N THR A 75 -0.33 -2.31 10.92
CA THR A 75 -0.43 -2.10 9.47
C THR A 75 -1.48 -1.04 9.19
N VAL A 76 -1.07 0.03 8.51
CA VAL A 76 -1.96 1.13 8.07
C VAL A 76 -2.12 1.07 6.56
N TYR A 77 -3.36 1.21 6.08
CA TYR A 77 -3.67 1.23 4.66
C TYR A 77 -3.90 2.66 4.20
N GLU A 78 -3.22 3.04 3.13
CA GLU A 78 -3.29 4.34 2.50
C GLU A 78 -3.64 4.20 1.01
N ASP A 79 -4.19 5.26 0.43
CA ASP A 79 -4.41 5.33 -1.01
C ASP A 79 -3.07 5.32 -1.79
N VAL A 80 -3.01 4.61 -2.91
CA VAL A 80 -1.78 4.47 -3.71
C VAL A 80 -1.42 5.74 -4.47
N THR A 81 -2.42 6.51 -4.89
CA THR A 81 -2.25 7.66 -5.77
C THR A 81 -2.04 8.95 -4.97
N TRP A 82 -2.81 9.13 -3.90
CA TRP A 82 -2.82 10.36 -3.10
C TRP A 82 -2.22 10.20 -1.70
N GLY A 83 -1.80 8.99 -1.32
CA GLY A 83 -1.12 8.74 -0.06
C GLY A 83 0.31 9.27 -0.04
N GLU A 84 0.59 10.23 0.85
CA GLU A 84 1.87 10.94 0.89
C GLU A 84 2.87 10.38 1.92
N SER A 85 2.46 9.40 2.74
CA SER A 85 3.30 8.85 3.79
C SER A 85 4.61 8.26 3.26
N ARG A 86 5.74 8.46 3.94
CA ARG A 86 7.07 8.06 3.48
C ARG A 86 7.74 7.13 4.47
N LYS A 87 8.51 6.18 3.94
CA LYS A 87 9.35 5.28 4.73
C LYS A 87 10.40 6.07 5.52
N ASN A 88 10.68 5.63 6.74
CA ASN A 88 11.55 6.26 7.75
C ASN A 88 11.14 7.70 8.10
N ALA A 89 9.83 7.96 8.10
CA ALA A 89 9.30 9.24 8.54
C ALA A 89 8.29 9.04 9.66
N GLU A 90 8.38 9.92 10.65
CA GLU A 90 7.50 9.95 11.80
C GLU A 90 6.35 10.92 11.56
N TYR A 91 5.16 10.54 12.04
CA TYR A 91 3.94 11.31 11.91
C TYR A 91 3.11 11.23 13.19
N LEU A 92 2.37 12.30 13.46
CA LEU A 92 1.15 12.25 14.25
C LEU A 92 0.02 11.81 13.32
N PHE A 93 -0.41 10.56 13.45
CA PHE A 93 -1.43 9.93 12.63
C PHE A 93 -2.84 10.09 13.22
N PHE A 94 -3.80 10.28 12.31
CA PHE A 94 -5.23 10.24 12.58
C PHE A 94 -5.85 9.15 11.70
N LEU A 95 -6.32 8.06 12.32
CA LEU A 95 -6.69 6.84 11.61
C LEU A 95 -8.14 6.44 11.90
N ASN A 96 -8.79 5.83 10.91
CA ASN A 96 -10.08 5.18 11.06
C ASN A 96 -9.91 3.66 11.14
N LEU A 97 -10.82 2.99 11.83
CA LEU A 97 -10.91 1.54 11.88
C LEU A 97 -12.04 1.06 10.96
N GLU A 98 -11.69 0.53 9.79
CA GLU A 98 -12.66 0.03 8.83
C GLU A 98 -12.48 -1.48 8.64
N ALA A 99 -13.53 -2.26 8.94
CA ALA A 99 -13.51 -3.71 8.81
C ALA A 99 -12.29 -4.38 9.50
N GLY A 100 -11.90 -3.86 10.67
CA GLY A 100 -10.75 -4.34 11.45
C GLY A 100 -9.38 -3.93 10.91
N LYS A 101 -9.32 -2.97 9.98
CA LYS A 101 -8.08 -2.45 9.39
C LYS A 101 -7.92 -0.96 9.70
N TRP A 102 -6.72 -0.56 10.06
CA TRP A 102 -6.38 0.85 10.20
C TRP A 102 -6.24 1.50 8.84
N ILE A 103 -7.06 2.50 8.57
CA ILE A 103 -7.04 3.27 7.34
C ILE A 103 -6.48 4.65 7.67
N HIS A 104 -5.53 5.11 6.86
CA HIS A 104 -5.12 6.51 6.82
C HIS A 104 -6.00 7.22 5.78
N PRO A 105 -7.05 7.95 6.20
CA PRO A 105 -7.94 8.59 5.27
C PRO A 105 -7.26 9.78 4.61
N LEU A 106 -7.63 10.01 3.35
CA LEU A 106 -7.26 11.23 2.65
C LEU A 106 -7.78 12.44 3.41
N CYS A 107 -6.99 13.52 3.43
CA CYS A 107 -7.33 14.77 4.11
C CYS A 107 -7.41 14.68 5.64
N SER A 108 -6.85 13.64 6.25
CA SER A 108 -6.65 13.62 7.70
C SER A 108 -5.67 14.75 8.10
N PRO A 109 -5.75 15.30 9.33
CA PRO A 109 -4.79 16.29 9.83
C PRO A 109 -3.42 15.69 10.17
N THR A 110 -3.06 14.54 9.59
CA THR A 110 -1.78 13.87 9.81
C THR A 110 -0.62 14.78 9.43
N THR A 111 0.38 14.83 10.30
CA THR A 111 1.47 15.81 10.18
C THR A 111 2.77 15.30 10.78
N HIS A 112 3.89 15.81 10.27
CA HIS A 112 5.23 15.57 10.84
C HIS A 112 5.48 16.35 12.15
N ASN A 113 4.63 17.33 12.48
CA ASN A 113 4.79 18.10 13.70
C ASN A 113 4.23 17.35 14.92
N THR A 114 4.96 16.35 15.39
CA THR A 114 4.56 15.47 16.50
C THR A 114 4.46 16.21 17.85
N GLU A 115 5.19 17.33 18.02
CA GLU A 115 5.11 18.21 19.21
C GLU A 115 3.71 18.84 19.40
N LEU A 116 2.84 18.80 18.38
CA LEU A 116 1.44 19.19 18.54
C LEU A 116 0.71 18.27 19.51
N ALA A 117 1.02 16.97 19.52
CA ALA A 117 0.38 16.02 20.42
C ALA A 117 0.73 16.32 21.88
N ASP A 118 2.00 16.64 22.16
CA ASP A 118 2.45 16.96 23.53
C ASP A 118 1.78 18.22 24.08
N ARG A 119 1.27 19.12 23.22
CA ARG A 119 0.53 20.31 23.63
C ARG A 119 -0.97 20.09 23.72
N GLU A 120 -1.56 19.50 22.67
CA GLU A 120 -3.01 19.37 22.52
C GLU A 120 -3.57 18.17 23.28
N TYR A 121 -2.75 17.18 23.59
CA TYR A 121 -3.13 15.94 24.27
C TYR A 121 -2.36 15.71 25.58
N ALA A 122 -1.75 16.76 26.15
CA ALA A 122 -1.05 16.69 27.44
C ALA A 122 -1.92 16.18 28.60
N ASP A 123 -3.23 16.40 28.50
CA ASP A 123 -4.24 15.99 29.48
C ASP A 123 -4.84 14.61 29.19
N LYS A 124 -4.45 13.97 28.08
CA LYS A 124 -4.90 12.63 27.70
C LYS A 124 -3.94 11.58 28.24
N GLU A 125 -4.49 10.47 28.72
CA GLU A 125 -3.69 9.33 29.14
C GLU A 125 -3.13 8.62 27.90
N GLU A 126 -1.82 8.36 27.90
CA GLU A 126 -1.17 7.55 26.88
C GLU A 126 -1.48 6.07 27.13
N ILE A 127 -1.83 5.35 26.06
CA ILE A 127 -2.13 3.93 26.08
C ILE A 127 -0.82 3.15 26.19
N VAL A 128 -0.74 2.22 27.14
CA VAL A 128 0.40 1.30 27.27
C VAL A 128 0.39 0.31 26.11
N LEU A 129 1.44 0.37 25.29
CA LEU A 129 1.58 -0.47 24.11
C LEU A 129 2.01 -1.89 24.47
N GLN A 130 1.41 -2.86 23.78
CA GLN A 130 1.74 -4.28 23.86
C GLN A 130 2.64 -4.67 22.70
N LYS A 131 3.67 -5.46 23.01
CA LYS A 131 4.58 -5.97 21.99
C LYS A 131 3.88 -6.98 21.08
N VAL A 132 4.03 -6.80 19.77
CA VAL A 132 3.56 -7.76 18.77
C VAL A 132 4.66 -8.80 18.55
N GLU A 133 4.36 -10.08 18.80
CA GLU A 133 5.24 -11.17 18.37
C GLU A 133 5.17 -11.30 16.84
N SER A 134 6.26 -10.95 16.15
CA SER A 134 6.39 -11.15 14.71
C SER A 134 6.52 -12.65 14.43
N SER A 135 5.43 -13.28 13.98
CA SER A 135 5.53 -14.59 13.34
C SER A 135 6.20 -14.40 11.98
N GLU A 136 7.49 -14.76 11.92
CA GLU A 136 8.27 -14.88 10.70
C GLU A 136 7.47 -15.76 9.72
N PHE A 137 6.98 -15.17 8.63
CA PHE A 137 6.15 -15.88 7.65
C PHE A 137 7.02 -16.95 6.98
N ASP A 138 6.90 -18.18 7.48
CA ASP A 138 7.61 -19.37 7.03
C ASP A 138 7.48 -19.51 5.50
N SER A 139 8.61 -19.30 4.82
CA SER A 139 8.83 -19.46 3.39
C SER A 139 8.72 -20.94 2.96
N LYS A 140 7.58 -21.59 3.24
CA LYS A 140 7.27 -22.95 2.80
C LYS A 140 6.39 -23.01 1.56
N GLY A 141 6.06 -21.86 0.96
CA GLY A 141 5.20 -21.77 -0.22
C GLY A 141 5.90 -21.84 -1.58
N ILE A 142 7.21 -21.63 -1.67
CA ILE A 142 7.91 -21.49 -2.97
C ILE A 142 8.44 -22.84 -3.53
N ILE A 143 8.51 -23.87 -2.68
CA ILE A 143 9.07 -25.17 -3.08
C ILE A 143 8.21 -26.00 -4.06
N PRO A 144 6.86 -26.01 -4.04
CA PRO A 144 6.10 -26.89 -4.94
C PRO A 144 5.98 -26.37 -6.39
N ILE A 145 6.23 -25.09 -6.68
CA ILE A 145 6.07 -24.53 -8.04
C ILE A 145 7.28 -24.87 -8.92
N GLY A 146 8.50 -24.85 -8.37
CA GLY A 146 9.72 -25.20 -9.11
C GLY A 146 9.77 -26.66 -9.56
N LEU A 147 9.21 -27.57 -8.75
CA LEU A 147 9.16 -29.00 -9.06
C LEU A 147 8.18 -29.33 -10.20
N MET A 148 7.05 -28.63 -10.28
CA MET A 148 6.09 -28.80 -11.39
C MET A 148 6.65 -28.30 -12.73
N ALA A 149 7.38 -27.16 -12.75
CA ALA A 149 7.98 -26.65 -13.98
C ALA A 149 9.06 -27.58 -14.56
N LEU A 150 9.85 -28.23 -13.69
CA LEU A 150 10.86 -29.21 -14.11
C LEU A 150 10.25 -30.49 -14.67
N LEU A 151 9.13 -30.95 -14.11
CA LEU A 151 8.42 -32.14 -14.62
C LEU A 151 7.82 -31.88 -16.01
N VAL A 152 7.25 -30.70 -16.27
CA VAL A 152 6.71 -30.35 -17.58
C VAL A 152 7.83 -30.23 -18.63
N ALA A 153 8.96 -29.63 -18.29
CA ALA A 153 10.12 -29.54 -19.19
C ALA A 153 10.69 -30.93 -19.54
N GLY A 154 10.76 -31.86 -18.57
CA GLY A 154 11.22 -33.23 -18.79
C GLY A 154 10.34 -34.01 -19.77
N ILE A 155 9.01 -33.86 -19.69
CA ILE A 155 8.07 -34.54 -20.58
C ILE A 155 8.20 -34.05 -22.03
N VAL A 156 8.37 -32.73 -22.24
CA VAL A 156 8.52 -32.16 -23.60
C VAL A 156 9.82 -32.63 -24.24
N ILE A 157 10.92 -32.69 -23.48
CA ILE A 157 12.20 -33.18 -23.98
C ILE A 157 12.07 -34.67 -24.34
N ALA A 158 11.56 -35.51 -23.43
CA ALA A 158 11.39 -36.95 -23.69
C ALA A 158 10.47 -37.24 -24.90
N GLY A 159 9.36 -36.50 -25.04
CA GLY A 159 8.46 -36.62 -26.18
C GLY A 159 9.12 -36.26 -27.52
N GLY A 160 10.00 -35.25 -27.52
CA GLY A 160 10.80 -34.87 -28.69
C GLY A 160 11.78 -35.97 -29.14
N TRP A 161 12.45 -36.62 -28.19
CA TRP A 161 13.38 -37.72 -28.49
C TRP A 161 12.66 -38.96 -29.02
N ILE A 162 11.50 -39.31 -28.47
CA ILE A 162 10.69 -40.46 -28.92
C ILE A 162 10.14 -40.21 -30.33
N SER A 163 9.62 -39.02 -30.61
CA SER A 163 9.13 -38.63 -31.94
C SER A 163 10.24 -38.67 -33.01
N SER A 164 11.44 -38.19 -32.66
CA SER A 164 12.61 -38.21 -33.55
C SER A 164 13.12 -39.63 -33.82
N ALA A 165 13.13 -40.50 -32.80
CA ALA A 165 13.54 -41.90 -32.93
C ALA A 165 12.58 -42.71 -33.81
N ILE A 166 11.27 -42.51 -33.67
CA ILE A 166 10.26 -43.17 -34.51
C ILE A 166 10.38 -42.72 -35.98
N ARG A 167 10.70 -41.44 -36.23
CA ARG A 167 10.86 -40.90 -37.59
C ARG A 167 12.10 -41.45 -38.30
N ARG A 168 13.17 -41.75 -37.56
CA ARG A 168 14.43 -42.29 -38.11
C ARG A 168 14.35 -43.79 -38.47
N ASN A 169 13.38 -44.52 -37.92
CA ASN A 169 13.20 -45.96 -38.21
C ASN A 169 12.21 -46.25 -39.37
N ARG A 170 11.71 -45.20 -40.06
CA ARG A 170 10.75 -45.28 -41.18
C ARG A 170 11.33 -44.85 -42.54
N THR A 171 12.63 -44.63 -42.62
CA THR A 171 13.41 -44.40 -43.86
C THR A 171 14.41 -45.53 -44.01
#